data_AF-A0A0R3W991-F1
#
_entry.id   AF-A0A0R3W991-F1
#
_cell.length_a   1.000
_cell.length_b   1.000
_cell.length_c   1.000
_cell.angle_alpha   90.00
_cell.angle_beta   90.00
_cell.angle_gamma   90.00
#
_symmetry.space_group_name_H-M   'P 1'
#
loop_
_entity.id
_entity.type
_entity.pdbx_description
1 polymer ?
#
loop_
_entity_poly.entity_id
_entity_poly.type
_entity_poly.pdbx_seq_one_letter_code
_entity_poly.pdbx_strand_id
1 'polypeptide(L)'
;MLRFLPSLCRKGFLNCLRHEISFCRTLVPLTRSVLLPSPFITPSTPGCPSDRPNFSVIPVRNSTIFTSLPGDVIWEGVTGPKGSTKKRARGKRRVTRPKIDLNRGQRLGGNREGYLWPGLNAPLYRQSTLQKGDVNQDYLNKLEELRNKSAVKKKRVKLPPLLRGWTGASMGGQSLGPLDSGSPGFDTRVLELKAVSTMTATVGRYRRFSALVVAGNGRGVCGVGKARSVTLRGALKRAKNRAYLNLISFNLKENRTLWHLGHVREWHTTIFATPKPEGYGLVCHRAIKTLCGLIGIKDMHAKVEGNTKNYLSIVRGFVRLLNEQESYEEVSNRLGMHVVEFSKDFDSVPRILASPRAGVTQDCVSYTGLKTDPLLRARPPPSPPKVGNRYRIDLPSLHAFWETQEREHGVRSPLLITNPHYRSPKPKPDPEFDPIDHLVDEEDEAEEEVQRLLERGERDLDAIITLRGLVPNIKKNPLPTYLSSAGVLKRAAERHRYRNQEAARRERLACAKLDDQ
;
A
#
# COMPACT_ATOMS: atom_id res chain seq x y z
N MET A 1 38.25 -32.60 -24.27
CA MET A 1 37.58 -33.92 -24.24
C MET A 1 36.24 -33.71 -23.52
N LEU A 2 35.05 -33.71 -24.13
CA LEU A 2 34.35 -34.70 -24.99
C LEU A 2 33.99 -36.02 -24.27
N ARG A 3 32.72 -36.13 -23.86
CA ARG A 3 31.81 -37.33 -23.80
C ARG A 3 30.63 -37.04 -22.83
N PHE A 4 29.39 -37.50 -23.04
CA PHE A 4 28.61 -37.80 -24.25
C PHE A 4 27.10 -37.85 -23.84
N LEU A 5 26.14 -37.72 -24.77
CA LEU A 5 24.69 -37.92 -24.53
C LEU A 5 24.25 -39.33 -24.97
N PRO A 6 23.33 -39.99 -24.24
CA PRO A 6 22.02 -40.40 -24.80
C PRO A 6 20.91 -40.54 -23.71
N SER A 7 19.77 -41.21 -23.91
CA SER A 7 18.61 -40.92 -24.80
C SER A 7 17.40 -41.85 -24.47
N LEU A 8 16.17 -41.34 -24.46
CA LEU A 8 14.87 -41.97 -24.83
C LEU A 8 14.45 -43.43 -24.45
N CYS A 9 13.15 -43.55 -24.12
CA CYS A 9 12.19 -44.65 -24.43
C CYS A 9 11.97 -45.89 -23.52
N ARG A 10 10.80 -46.54 -23.76
CA ARG A 10 10.09 -47.64 -23.05
C ARG A 10 9.26 -47.17 -21.82
N LYS A 11 7.95 -47.41 -21.65
CA LYS A 11 6.89 -48.20 -22.35
C LYS A 11 6.95 -49.74 -22.18
N GLY A 12 5.93 -50.32 -21.51
CA GLY A 12 5.52 -51.73 -21.64
C GLY A 12 5.32 -52.54 -20.34
N PHE A 13 4.34 -53.47 -20.35
CA PHE A 13 4.09 -54.57 -19.38
C PHE A 13 3.62 -54.17 -17.95
N LEU A 14 2.81 -54.96 -17.23
CA LEU A 14 2.23 -56.30 -17.47
C LEU A 14 0.74 -56.36 -17.01
N ASN A 15 0.07 -57.51 -17.15
CA ASN A 15 -1.38 -57.72 -16.95
C ASN A 15 -1.66 -59.09 -16.31
N CYS A 16 -2.94 -59.44 -16.03
CA CYS A 16 -3.44 -60.74 -15.50
C CYS A 16 -3.23 -60.96 -13.97
N LEU A 17 -4.05 -61.71 -13.20
CA LEU A 17 -5.33 -62.46 -13.41
C LEU A 17 -6.45 -61.88 -12.46
N ARG A 18 -7.78 -62.10 -12.50
CA ARG A 18 -8.67 -63.29 -12.75
C ARG A 18 -8.59 -64.33 -11.61
N HIS A 19 -9.64 -64.89 -10.98
CA HIS A 19 -11.13 -64.83 -11.06
C HIS A 19 -11.72 -64.86 -9.58
N GLU A 20 -12.99 -65.09 -9.16
CA GLU A 20 -14.39 -65.16 -9.70
C GLU A 20 -15.45 -65.05 -8.54
N ILE A 21 -16.74 -65.27 -8.84
CA ILE A 21 -17.83 -65.90 -8.02
C ILE A 21 -18.70 -65.07 -7.01
N SER A 22 -19.96 -64.86 -7.45
CA SER A 22 -21.29 -64.93 -6.78
C SER A 22 -21.81 -63.93 -5.72
N PHE A 23 -22.96 -63.33 -6.07
CA PHE A 23 -24.22 -63.13 -5.30
C PHE A 23 -24.22 -62.49 -3.89
N CYS A 24 -24.96 -61.36 -3.76
CA CYS A 24 -26.27 -61.37 -3.10
C CYS A 24 -27.16 -60.18 -3.54
N ARG A 25 -28.44 -60.14 -3.10
CA ARG A 25 -29.50 -59.21 -3.56
C ARG A 25 -29.90 -58.15 -2.53
N THR A 26 -30.15 -56.92 -2.98
CA THR A 26 -31.18 -55.97 -2.45
C THR A 26 -31.63 -55.04 -3.59
N LEU A 27 -32.76 -55.30 -4.24
CA LEU A 27 -34.11 -54.79 -3.89
C LEU A 27 -34.26 -53.26 -3.96
N VAL A 28 -34.83 -52.80 -5.09
CA VAL A 28 -35.48 -51.49 -5.28
C VAL A 28 -36.87 -51.78 -5.86
N PRO A 29 -37.97 -51.17 -5.36
CA PRO A 29 -39.31 -51.56 -5.76
C PRO A 29 -39.71 -51.05 -7.15
N LEU A 30 -40.52 -51.86 -7.84
CA LEU A 30 -41.13 -51.53 -9.13
C LEU A 30 -42.42 -50.71 -8.96
N THR A 31 -42.62 -49.69 -9.79
CA THR A 31 -43.94 -49.10 -10.06
C THR A 31 -44.33 -49.31 -11.52
N ARG A 32 -45.46 -50.00 -11.72
CA ARG A 32 -46.06 -50.39 -13.01
C ARG A 32 -46.11 -49.23 -14.03
N SER A 33 -45.80 -49.56 -15.28
CA SER A 33 -46.57 -49.08 -16.45
C SER A 33 -46.82 -50.26 -17.40
N VAL A 34 -47.87 -50.18 -18.22
CA VAL A 34 -48.45 -51.33 -18.94
C VAL A 34 -47.88 -51.45 -20.35
N LEU A 35 -47.61 -52.69 -20.78
CA LEU A 35 -47.32 -53.02 -22.18
C LEU A 35 -48.62 -53.32 -22.94
N LEU A 36 -48.76 -52.77 -24.15
CA LEU A 36 -49.59 -53.30 -25.22
C LEU A 36 -48.76 -53.35 -26.52
N PRO A 37 -49.08 -54.26 -27.46
CA PRO A 37 -48.09 -54.77 -28.42
C PRO A 37 -47.97 -53.94 -29.70
N SER A 38 -46.79 -54.04 -30.32
CA SER A 38 -46.52 -53.58 -31.69
C SER A 38 -46.97 -54.61 -32.74
N PRO A 39 -47.68 -54.23 -33.81
CA PRO A 39 -47.82 -55.06 -35.00
C PRO A 39 -46.53 -55.04 -35.84
N PHE A 40 -46.29 -56.12 -36.59
CA PHE A 40 -45.18 -56.22 -37.56
C PHE A 40 -45.48 -55.39 -38.82
N ILE A 41 -44.47 -54.71 -39.37
CA ILE A 41 -44.44 -54.27 -40.79
C ILE A 41 -43.04 -54.56 -41.37
N THR A 42 -43.02 -54.94 -42.64
CA THR A 42 -41.87 -55.37 -43.47
C THR A 42 -41.07 -54.19 -44.08
N PRO A 43 -39.92 -54.42 -44.74
CA PRO A 43 -38.89 -53.39 -44.88
C PRO A 43 -38.96 -52.50 -46.14
N SER A 44 -38.17 -51.42 -46.08
CA SER A 44 -37.60 -50.63 -47.18
C SER A 44 -38.52 -49.84 -48.13
N THR A 45 -38.51 -48.52 -47.95
CA THR A 45 -38.51 -47.53 -49.06
C THR A 45 -37.76 -46.27 -48.62
N PRO A 46 -36.90 -45.66 -49.46
CA PRO A 46 -36.15 -44.45 -49.10
C PRO A 46 -36.87 -43.17 -49.57
N GLY A 47 -37.32 -42.33 -48.63
CA GLY A 47 -37.83 -41.00 -49.00
C GLY A 47 -38.64 -40.28 -47.93
N CYS A 48 -37.98 -39.40 -47.16
CA CYS A 48 -38.48 -38.10 -46.67
C CYS A 48 -37.48 -37.51 -45.65
N PRO A 49 -37.14 -36.21 -45.70
CA PRO A 49 -36.44 -35.55 -44.61
C PRO A 49 -37.43 -35.33 -43.45
N SER A 50 -37.41 -36.21 -42.45
CA SER A 50 -38.20 -35.97 -41.23
C SER A 50 -37.55 -34.84 -40.42
N ASP A 51 -38.04 -33.62 -40.56
CA ASP A 51 -37.71 -32.49 -39.68
C ASP A 51 -38.19 -32.81 -38.25
N ARG A 52 -37.33 -33.48 -37.49
CA ARG A 52 -37.50 -33.65 -36.06
C ARG A 52 -37.13 -32.31 -35.41
N PRO A 53 -38.08 -31.56 -34.83
CA PRO A 53 -37.73 -30.34 -34.13
C PRO A 53 -36.76 -30.68 -33.01
N ASN A 54 -35.56 -30.11 -33.08
CA ASN A 54 -34.54 -30.27 -32.04
C ASN A 54 -35.03 -29.55 -30.78
N PHE A 55 -35.74 -30.29 -29.91
CA PHE A 55 -36.21 -29.82 -28.60
C PHE A 55 -35.03 -29.53 -27.67
N SER A 56 -34.41 -28.36 -27.89
CA SER A 56 -33.47 -27.78 -26.95
C SER A 56 -34.22 -27.46 -25.66
N VAL A 57 -34.05 -28.31 -24.64
CA VAL A 57 -34.57 -28.04 -23.29
C VAL A 57 -33.77 -26.90 -22.70
N ILE A 58 -34.21 -25.66 -22.97
CA ILE A 58 -33.65 -24.46 -22.37
C ILE A 58 -34.00 -24.50 -20.88
N PRO A 59 -33.02 -24.56 -19.95
CA PRO A 59 -33.29 -24.65 -18.53
C PRO A 59 -33.73 -23.28 -18.00
N VAL A 60 -35.02 -22.97 -18.16
CA VAL A 60 -35.63 -21.77 -17.60
C VAL A 60 -35.51 -21.83 -16.07
N ARG A 61 -34.82 -20.85 -15.49
CA ARG A 61 -34.79 -20.66 -14.04
C ARG A 61 -35.99 -19.81 -13.66
N ASN A 62 -36.92 -20.41 -12.91
CA ASN A 62 -38.10 -19.72 -12.40
C ASN A 62 -37.72 -18.75 -11.27
N SER A 63 -37.11 -17.62 -11.62
CA SER A 63 -36.84 -16.51 -10.70
C SER A 63 -38.07 -15.63 -10.57
N THR A 64 -38.77 -15.73 -9.44
CA THR A 64 -39.83 -14.80 -9.04
C THR A 64 -39.24 -13.51 -8.49
N ILE A 65 -40.04 -12.44 -8.41
CA ILE A 65 -39.63 -11.16 -7.81
C ILE A 65 -39.08 -11.39 -6.38
N PHE A 66 -39.79 -12.17 -5.57
CA PHE A 66 -39.44 -12.52 -4.19
C PHE A 66 -38.19 -13.42 -4.03
N THR A 67 -37.73 -14.06 -5.11
CA THR A 67 -36.47 -14.86 -5.13
C THR A 67 -35.33 -14.15 -5.85
N SER A 68 -35.57 -12.94 -6.38
CA SER A 68 -34.51 -12.08 -6.90
C SER A 68 -33.65 -11.52 -5.76
N LEU A 69 -32.35 -11.41 -6.00
CA LEU A 69 -31.38 -10.91 -5.01
C LEU A 69 -30.73 -9.61 -5.50
N PRO A 70 -30.42 -8.66 -4.59
CA PRO A 70 -29.73 -7.44 -4.97
C PRO A 70 -28.34 -7.76 -5.53
N GLY A 71 -27.92 -6.99 -6.54
CA GLY A 71 -26.73 -7.28 -7.34
C GLY A 71 -25.44 -7.47 -6.53
N ASP A 72 -25.30 -6.80 -5.38
CA ASP A 72 -24.15 -6.97 -4.48
C ASP A 72 -24.03 -8.38 -3.90
N VAL A 73 -25.15 -9.02 -3.52
CA VAL A 73 -25.18 -10.39 -3.00
C VAL A 73 -24.81 -11.39 -4.09
N ILE A 74 -25.36 -11.19 -5.30
CA ILE A 74 -25.02 -11.98 -6.49
C ILE A 74 -23.51 -11.85 -6.80
N TRP A 75 -22.96 -10.64 -6.77
CA TRP A 75 -21.54 -10.40 -7.02
C TRP A 75 -20.61 -10.91 -5.92
N GLU A 76 -21.02 -10.96 -4.65
CA GLU A 76 -20.23 -11.62 -3.60
C GLU A 76 -20.16 -13.15 -3.83
N GLY A 77 -21.25 -13.77 -4.28
CA GLY A 77 -21.23 -15.16 -4.74
C GLY A 77 -20.28 -15.36 -5.93
N VAL A 78 -20.47 -14.60 -7.01
CA VAL A 78 -19.73 -14.76 -8.29
C VAL A 78 -18.24 -14.41 -8.19
N THR A 79 -17.86 -13.42 -7.37
CA THR A 79 -16.43 -13.06 -7.16
C THR A 79 -15.72 -13.94 -6.12
N GLY A 80 -16.44 -14.89 -5.53
CA GLY A 80 -15.96 -15.82 -4.52
C GLY A 80 -15.93 -15.18 -3.12
N PRO A 81 -16.55 -15.82 -2.11
CA PRO A 81 -16.80 -15.21 -0.81
C PRO A 81 -15.53 -14.81 -0.06
N LYS A 82 -15.68 -14.02 1.01
CA LYS A 82 -14.63 -13.63 1.97
C LYS A 82 -14.06 -14.81 2.81
N GLY A 83 -14.23 -16.06 2.33
CA GLY A 83 -13.99 -17.31 3.05
C GLY A 83 -12.53 -17.79 3.15
N SER A 84 -12.36 -18.97 3.77
CA SER A 84 -11.08 -19.59 4.13
C SER A 84 -10.10 -19.74 2.96
N THR A 85 -10.58 -20.13 1.78
CA THR A 85 -9.79 -20.30 0.54
C THR A 85 -9.08 -19.00 0.11
N LYS A 86 -9.75 -17.85 0.29
CA LYS A 86 -9.23 -16.51 0.00
C LYS A 86 -8.23 -16.07 1.09
N LYS A 87 -8.57 -16.31 2.36
CA LYS A 87 -7.69 -16.04 3.53
C LYS A 87 -6.35 -16.79 3.46
N ARG A 88 -6.35 -18.06 3.03
CA ARG A 88 -5.14 -18.90 2.85
C ARG A 88 -4.56 -18.88 1.42
N ALA A 89 -5.03 -17.97 0.55
CA ALA A 89 -4.54 -17.76 -0.82
C ALA A 89 -4.47 -19.02 -1.73
N ARG A 90 -5.35 -20.00 -1.53
CA ARG A 90 -5.35 -21.28 -2.27
C ARG A 90 -5.78 -21.15 -3.75
N GLY A 91 -6.43 -20.04 -4.14
CA GLY A 91 -6.95 -19.83 -5.50
C GLY A 91 -5.94 -19.23 -6.49
N LYS A 92 -5.85 -19.81 -7.70
CA LYS A 92 -4.99 -19.33 -8.80
C LYS A 92 -5.52 -18.00 -9.39
N ARG A 93 -4.81 -16.88 -9.17
CA ARG A 93 -5.19 -15.51 -9.63
C ARG A 93 -5.29 -15.30 -11.16
N ARG A 94 -5.03 -16.33 -11.98
CA ARG A 94 -5.18 -16.27 -13.44
C ARG A 94 -6.66 -16.11 -13.81
N VAL A 95 -7.54 -16.91 -13.19
CA VAL A 95 -9.00 -16.92 -13.43
C VAL A 95 -9.69 -16.16 -12.30
N THR A 96 -10.03 -14.89 -12.57
CA THR A 96 -10.74 -14.02 -11.63
C THR A 96 -11.69 -13.13 -12.44
N ARG A 97 -13.00 -13.33 -12.30
CA ARG A 97 -13.99 -12.42 -12.89
C ARG A 97 -13.98 -11.09 -12.12
N PRO A 98 -13.87 -9.93 -12.77
CA PRO A 98 -14.07 -8.64 -12.10
C PRO A 98 -15.55 -8.51 -11.68
N LYS A 99 -15.83 -7.72 -10.64
CA LYS A 99 -17.19 -7.21 -10.43
C LYS A 99 -17.49 -6.22 -11.56
N ILE A 100 -18.57 -6.45 -12.31
CA ILE A 100 -19.11 -5.49 -13.27
C ILE A 100 -20.20 -4.70 -12.55
N ASP A 101 -20.14 -3.38 -12.64
CA ASP A 101 -21.25 -2.52 -12.26
C ASP A 101 -22.21 -2.43 -13.44
N LEU A 102 -23.42 -2.97 -13.27
CA LEU A 102 -24.45 -3.00 -14.29
C LEU A 102 -25.24 -1.69 -14.37
N ASN A 103 -25.25 -0.90 -13.30
CA ASN A 103 -26.02 0.34 -13.20
C ASN A 103 -25.30 1.49 -13.91
N ARG A 104 -23.96 1.42 -13.99
CA ARG A 104 -23.12 2.42 -14.66
C ARG A 104 -23.52 2.61 -16.13
N GLY A 105 -24.01 3.81 -16.44
CA GLY A 105 -24.42 4.22 -17.78
C GLY A 105 -25.92 4.08 -18.04
N GLN A 106 -26.68 3.44 -17.14
CA GLN A 106 -28.14 3.45 -17.21
C GLN A 106 -28.68 4.84 -16.81
N ARG A 107 -29.63 5.36 -17.60
CA ARG A 107 -30.42 6.56 -17.29
C ARG A 107 -31.74 6.15 -16.65
N LEU A 108 -32.23 6.90 -15.67
CA LEU A 108 -33.59 6.74 -15.16
C LEU A 108 -34.60 7.04 -16.28
N GLY A 109 -35.69 6.27 -16.34
CA GLY A 109 -36.61 6.27 -17.48
C GLY A 109 -36.01 5.71 -18.80
N GLY A 110 -34.74 5.28 -18.82
CA GLY A 110 -34.11 4.69 -20.00
C GLY A 110 -34.54 3.23 -20.20
N ASN A 111 -35.27 2.97 -21.28
CA ASN A 111 -35.90 1.68 -21.58
C ASN A 111 -35.48 1.16 -22.98
N ARG A 112 -35.94 -0.04 -23.34
CA ARG A 112 -35.74 -0.64 -24.67
C ARG A 112 -36.79 -0.20 -25.70
N GLU A 113 -37.94 0.28 -25.25
CA GLU A 113 -39.12 0.57 -26.10
C GLU A 113 -39.31 2.06 -26.44
N GLY A 114 -38.42 2.95 -25.99
CA GLY A 114 -38.42 4.35 -26.38
C GLY A 114 -39.45 5.25 -25.67
N TYR A 115 -40.26 4.75 -24.71
CA TYR A 115 -41.23 5.61 -24.01
C TYR A 115 -40.56 6.79 -23.32
N LEU A 116 -41.11 7.98 -23.60
CA LEU A 116 -40.73 9.25 -23.02
C LEU A 116 -41.62 9.51 -21.80
N TRP A 117 -40.97 9.56 -20.64
CA TRP A 117 -41.55 9.82 -19.33
C TRP A 117 -41.30 11.29 -18.97
N PRO A 118 -42.33 12.16 -18.97
CA PRO A 118 -42.19 13.56 -18.62
C PRO A 118 -41.62 13.70 -17.19
N GLY A 119 -40.57 14.51 -17.04
CA GLY A 119 -39.86 14.71 -15.77
C GLY A 119 -38.82 13.63 -15.41
N LEU A 120 -38.70 12.57 -16.21
CA LEU A 120 -37.77 11.44 -15.95
C LEU A 120 -36.68 11.30 -17.02
N ASN A 121 -37.09 11.14 -18.29
CA ASN A 121 -36.15 11.08 -19.43
C ASN A 121 -36.40 12.20 -20.47
N ALA A 122 -37.59 12.81 -20.44
CA ALA A 122 -38.00 13.95 -21.27
C ALA A 122 -38.38 15.16 -20.37
N PRO A 123 -38.12 16.40 -20.82
CA PRO A 123 -38.41 17.60 -20.03
C PRO A 123 -39.91 17.93 -19.96
N LEU A 124 -40.33 18.54 -18.84
CA LEU A 124 -41.71 18.97 -18.59
C LEU A 124 -42.00 20.32 -19.27
N TYR A 125 -42.32 20.31 -20.58
CA TYR A 125 -42.56 21.56 -21.32
C TYR A 125 -44.00 21.87 -21.76
N ARG A 126 -44.93 20.90 -21.87
CA ARG A 126 -46.33 21.21 -22.25
C ARG A 126 -47.42 20.15 -22.02
N GLN A 127 -47.08 18.86 -21.85
CA GLN A 127 -48.07 17.78 -21.69
C GLN A 127 -47.66 16.81 -20.59
N SER A 128 -48.64 16.30 -19.86
CA SER A 128 -48.50 15.32 -18.75
C SER A 128 -48.58 13.86 -19.19
N THR A 129 -48.90 13.61 -20.45
CA THR A 129 -49.14 12.28 -21.01
C THR A 129 -47.84 11.54 -21.38
N LEU A 130 -47.85 10.23 -21.19
CA LEU A 130 -46.80 9.33 -21.68
C LEU A 130 -46.77 9.35 -23.21
N GLN A 131 -45.57 9.44 -23.80
CA GLN A 131 -45.39 9.31 -25.26
C GLN A 131 -44.48 8.12 -25.58
N LYS A 132 -44.65 7.52 -26.77
CA LYS A 132 -43.69 6.52 -27.29
C LYS A 132 -42.78 7.21 -28.31
N GLY A 133 -41.54 7.49 -27.93
CA GLY A 133 -40.52 8.01 -28.82
C GLY A 133 -39.74 6.90 -29.51
N ASP A 134 -38.86 7.27 -30.42
CA ASP A 134 -37.99 6.33 -31.12
C ASP A 134 -37.00 5.62 -30.18
N VAL A 135 -36.71 4.36 -30.49
CA VAL A 135 -35.71 3.58 -29.75
C VAL A 135 -34.33 4.15 -30.04
N ASN A 136 -33.71 4.80 -29.04
CA ASN A 136 -32.37 5.36 -29.16
C ASN A 136 -31.30 4.25 -29.22
N GLN A 137 -31.08 3.72 -30.43
CA GLN A 137 -30.17 2.59 -30.68
C GLN A 137 -28.73 2.93 -30.30
N ASP A 138 -28.26 4.16 -30.57
CA ASP A 138 -26.92 4.61 -30.19
C ASP A 138 -26.67 4.54 -28.68
N TYR A 139 -27.65 4.92 -27.87
CA TYR A 139 -27.57 4.80 -26.42
C TYR A 139 -27.49 3.33 -25.98
N LEU A 140 -28.27 2.43 -26.59
CA LEU A 140 -28.21 0.99 -26.30
C LEU A 140 -26.87 0.38 -26.71
N ASN A 141 -26.39 0.67 -27.93
CA ASN A 141 -25.08 0.25 -28.44
C ASN A 141 -23.95 0.72 -27.53
N LYS A 142 -23.97 1.99 -27.10
CA LYS A 142 -23.01 2.59 -26.17
C LYS A 142 -23.09 1.99 -24.75
N LEU A 143 -24.27 1.57 -24.31
CA LEU A 143 -24.46 0.85 -23.05
C LEU A 143 -23.85 -0.56 -23.12
N GLU A 144 -23.99 -1.25 -24.26
CA GLU A 144 -23.40 -2.58 -24.48
C GLU A 144 -21.88 -2.52 -24.71
N GLU A 145 -21.38 -1.49 -25.38
CA GLU A 145 -19.94 -1.18 -25.38
C GLU A 145 -19.40 -1.02 -23.96
N LEU A 146 -20.07 -0.24 -23.09
CA LEU A 146 -19.63 -0.02 -21.71
C LEU A 146 -19.62 -1.32 -20.90
N ARG A 147 -20.64 -2.17 -21.07
CA ARG A 147 -20.70 -3.53 -20.50
C ARG A 147 -19.50 -4.36 -20.97
N ASN A 148 -19.27 -4.44 -22.28
CA ASN A 148 -18.16 -5.21 -22.87
C ASN A 148 -16.77 -4.69 -22.44
N LYS A 149 -16.57 -3.37 -22.48
CA LYS A 149 -15.34 -2.67 -22.01
C LYS A 149 -15.09 -2.89 -20.50
N SER A 150 -16.13 -3.16 -19.70
CA SER A 150 -16.02 -3.50 -18.27
C SER A 150 -15.77 -4.99 -18.01
N ALA A 151 -16.29 -5.88 -18.88
CA ALA A 151 -16.13 -7.33 -18.77
C ALA A 151 -14.71 -7.80 -19.12
N VAL A 152 -14.04 -7.13 -20.06
CA VAL A 152 -12.66 -7.44 -20.44
C VAL A 152 -11.71 -7.25 -19.25
N LYS A 153 -11.06 -8.33 -18.81
CA LYS A 153 -10.03 -8.31 -17.77
C LYS A 153 -8.85 -7.45 -18.22
N LYS A 154 -8.78 -6.20 -17.74
CA LYS A 154 -7.69 -5.25 -18.00
C LYS A 154 -6.32 -5.93 -17.80
N LYS A 155 -5.55 -6.07 -18.89
CA LYS A 155 -4.17 -6.59 -18.86
C LYS A 155 -3.32 -5.66 -17.97
N ARG A 156 -2.31 -6.20 -17.27
CA ARG A 156 -1.34 -5.34 -16.54
C ARG A 156 -0.59 -4.51 -17.56
N VAL A 157 -0.84 -3.21 -17.59
CA VAL A 157 -0.10 -2.24 -18.40
C VAL A 157 1.39 -2.39 -18.07
N LYS A 158 2.22 -2.61 -19.10
CA LYS A 158 3.67 -2.53 -18.98
C LYS A 158 4.03 -1.04 -18.94
N LEU A 159 4.83 -0.61 -17.97
CA LEU A 159 5.36 0.75 -17.96
C LEU A 159 6.35 0.92 -19.14
N PRO A 160 6.40 2.09 -19.80
CA PRO A 160 7.36 2.35 -20.87
C PRO A 160 8.82 2.27 -20.36
N PRO A 161 9.81 2.10 -21.25
CA PRO A 161 11.22 1.89 -20.85
C PRO A 161 11.82 2.95 -19.92
N LEU A 162 11.30 4.19 -19.96
CA LEU A 162 11.74 5.31 -19.12
C LEU A 162 11.08 5.34 -17.72
N LEU A 163 9.89 4.75 -17.55
CA LEU A 163 9.13 4.77 -16.30
C LEU A 163 9.16 3.43 -15.54
N ARG A 164 9.68 2.36 -16.17
CA ARG A 164 9.97 1.10 -15.48
C ARG A 164 11.23 1.24 -14.63
N GLY A 165 11.27 0.55 -13.49
CA GLY A 165 12.51 0.36 -12.73
C GLY A 165 13.49 -0.62 -13.43
N TRP A 166 14.46 -1.14 -12.67
CA TRP A 166 15.54 -2.00 -13.17
C TRP A 166 15.08 -3.23 -13.97
N THR A 167 13.88 -3.75 -13.72
CA THR A 167 13.24 -4.78 -14.56
C THR A 167 11.73 -4.53 -14.68
N GLY A 168 11.15 -4.79 -15.86
CA GLY A 168 9.77 -4.40 -16.20
C GLY A 168 8.63 -5.02 -15.37
N ALA A 169 8.92 -5.98 -14.48
CA ALA A 169 7.94 -6.57 -13.56
C ALA A 169 8.12 -6.10 -12.10
N SER A 170 9.33 -5.65 -11.73
CA SER A 170 9.73 -5.25 -10.38
C SER A 170 9.41 -3.79 -10.09
N MET A 171 9.34 -3.43 -8.81
CA MET A 171 9.29 -2.03 -8.36
C MET A 171 10.70 -1.43 -8.14
N GLY A 172 11.75 -2.26 -8.05
CA GLY A 172 13.12 -1.79 -7.76
C GLY A 172 13.63 -0.84 -8.84
N GLY A 173 14.05 0.36 -8.45
CA GLY A 173 14.44 1.48 -9.33
C GLY A 173 13.28 2.39 -9.76
N GLN A 174 12.02 2.04 -9.49
CA GLN A 174 10.87 2.89 -9.86
C GLN A 174 10.64 4.00 -8.82
N SER A 175 10.30 5.20 -9.30
CA SER A 175 9.86 6.33 -8.47
C SER A 175 8.43 6.15 -7.92
N LEU A 176 8.17 6.77 -6.76
CA LEU A 176 6.86 6.86 -6.11
C LEU A 176 6.30 8.30 -6.08
N GLY A 177 7.09 9.28 -6.56
CA GLY A 177 6.81 10.71 -6.43
C GLY A 177 7.16 11.30 -5.06
N PRO A 178 6.98 12.62 -4.89
CA PRO A 178 7.27 13.36 -3.65
C PRO A 178 6.30 12.97 -2.51
N LEU A 179 6.49 13.53 -1.31
CA LEU A 179 5.59 13.29 -0.19
C LEU A 179 4.19 13.90 -0.42
N ASP A 180 3.15 13.20 0.05
CA ASP A 180 1.75 13.60 -0.05
C ASP A 180 1.44 14.95 0.65
N SER A 181 2.36 15.45 1.50
CA SER A 181 2.23 16.66 2.31
C SER A 181 3.22 17.77 1.92
N GLY A 182 3.66 17.80 0.66
CA GLY A 182 4.34 18.96 0.08
C GLY A 182 5.80 19.18 0.52
N SER A 183 6.73 18.38 -0.01
CA SER A 183 8.12 18.81 -0.19
C SER A 183 8.47 18.77 -1.69
N PRO A 184 8.41 19.92 -2.40
CA PRO A 184 8.84 19.98 -3.80
C PRO A 184 10.33 19.62 -3.93
N GLY A 185 10.77 19.23 -5.12
CA GLY A 185 12.18 18.87 -5.40
C GLY A 185 12.64 17.47 -4.92
N PHE A 186 11.94 16.81 -3.99
CA PHE A 186 12.31 15.46 -3.54
C PHE A 186 11.70 14.34 -4.41
N ASP A 187 12.54 13.54 -5.09
CA ASP A 187 12.13 12.26 -5.67
C ASP A 187 12.28 11.12 -4.64
N THR A 188 11.47 10.08 -4.76
CA THR A 188 11.56 8.90 -3.89
C THR A 188 11.50 7.60 -4.71
N ARG A 189 12.47 6.72 -4.53
CA ARG A 189 12.62 5.48 -5.32
C ARG A 189 12.61 4.23 -4.44
N VAL A 190 11.95 3.18 -4.93
CA VAL A 190 11.97 1.87 -4.28
C VAL A 190 13.28 1.16 -4.61
N LEU A 191 14.04 0.72 -3.61
CA LEU A 191 15.20 -0.15 -3.82
C LEU A 191 14.82 -1.63 -3.75
N GLU A 192 14.03 -2.00 -2.75
CA GLU A 192 13.63 -3.38 -2.53
C GLU A 192 12.17 -3.50 -2.07
N LEU A 193 11.46 -4.48 -2.63
CA LEU A 193 10.11 -4.86 -2.22
C LEU A 193 10.03 -6.40 -2.12
N LYS A 194 10.05 -6.92 -0.89
CA LYS A 194 9.96 -8.36 -0.59
C LYS A 194 8.61 -8.71 0.02
N ALA A 195 8.06 -9.88 -0.33
CA ALA A 195 7.05 -10.54 0.47
C ALA A 195 7.73 -11.31 1.60
N VAL A 196 7.24 -11.20 2.84
CA VAL A 196 7.80 -11.83 4.03
C VAL A 196 6.67 -12.47 4.83
N SER A 197 6.86 -13.69 5.34
CA SER A 197 5.86 -14.39 6.16
C SER A 197 6.33 -14.59 7.59
N THR A 198 5.39 -14.46 8.53
CA THR A 198 5.54 -14.83 9.95
C THR A 198 4.55 -15.94 10.28
N MET A 199 4.92 -16.91 11.11
CA MET A 199 3.93 -17.87 11.64
C MET A 199 3.06 -17.18 12.70
N THR A 200 1.80 -17.59 12.85
CA THR A 200 0.85 -17.04 13.82
C THR A 200 -0.21 -18.09 14.12
N ALA A 201 -0.47 -18.43 15.38
CA ALA A 201 -1.33 -19.55 15.78
C ALA A 201 -2.68 -19.61 15.02
N THR A 202 -3.44 -18.51 15.00
CA THR A 202 -4.78 -18.45 14.38
C THR A 202 -4.79 -18.55 12.85
N VAL A 203 -3.70 -18.18 12.17
CA VAL A 203 -3.68 -18.00 10.70
C VAL A 203 -2.73 -18.95 9.98
N GLY A 204 -1.72 -19.48 10.68
CA GLY A 204 -0.56 -20.13 10.08
C GLY A 204 0.39 -19.08 9.47
N ARG A 205 0.79 -19.27 8.21
CA ARG A 205 1.77 -18.41 7.51
C ARG A 205 1.16 -17.04 7.14
N TYR A 206 1.20 -16.08 8.06
CA TYR A 206 0.73 -14.70 7.86
C TYR A 206 1.71 -13.92 6.98
N ARG A 207 1.26 -13.48 5.79
CA ARG A 207 2.13 -12.84 4.79
C ARG A 207 2.00 -11.31 4.77
N ARG A 208 3.13 -10.62 4.97
CA ARG A 208 3.32 -9.16 4.90
C ARG A 208 4.17 -8.79 3.68
N PHE A 209 4.27 -7.50 3.37
CA PHE A 209 5.26 -6.92 2.47
C PHE A 209 6.25 -6.09 3.29
N SER A 210 7.53 -6.13 2.90
CA SER A 210 8.61 -5.28 3.41
C SER A 210 9.11 -4.42 2.26
N ALA A 211 9.16 -3.11 2.46
CA ALA A 211 9.69 -2.15 1.49
C ALA A 211 10.93 -1.44 2.04
N LEU A 212 11.89 -1.17 1.16
CA LEU A 212 13.03 -0.29 1.36
C LEU A 212 12.95 0.80 0.29
N VAL A 213 12.80 2.05 0.73
CA VAL A 213 12.61 3.25 -0.10
C VAL A 213 13.67 4.27 0.29
N VAL A 214 14.14 5.05 -0.68
CA VAL A 214 15.02 6.20 -0.48
C VAL A 214 14.30 7.44 -0.98
N ALA A 215 14.51 8.57 -0.31
CA ALA A 215 14.10 9.91 -0.72
C ALA A 215 15.35 10.79 -0.86
N GLY A 216 15.38 11.76 -1.78
CA GLY A 216 16.46 12.74 -1.88
C GLY A 216 16.16 13.88 -2.85
N ASN A 217 16.89 14.98 -2.70
CA ASN A 217 16.70 16.22 -3.47
C ASN A 217 17.72 16.43 -4.61
N GLY A 218 18.70 15.53 -4.76
CA GLY A 218 19.80 15.69 -5.73
C GLY A 218 20.84 16.75 -5.37
N ARG A 219 20.78 17.34 -4.16
CA ARG A 219 21.67 18.39 -3.64
C ARG A 219 22.25 17.98 -2.28
N GLY A 220 22.93 16.85 -2.23
CA GLY A 220 23.56 16.31 -1.01
C GLY A 220 22.61 15.72 0.03
N VAL A 221 21.28 15.93 -0.02
CA VAL A 221 20.35 15.47 1.02
C VAL A 221 19.58 14.22 0.59
N CYS A 222 19.66 13.15 1.40
CA CYS A 222 19.01 11.87 1.13
C CYS A 222 18.66 11.12 2.43
N GLY A 223 17.53 10.40 2.45
CA GLY A 223 17.08 9.63 3.60
C GLY A 223 16.53 8.25 3.25
N VAL A 224 16.63 7.31 4.21
CA VAL A 224 16.38 5.87 3.99
C VAL A 224 15.27 5.35 4.89
N GLY A 225 14.20 4.85 4.27
CA GLY A 225 13.00 4.34 4.94
C GLY A 225 12.77 2.84 4.72
N LYS A 226 12.80 2.05 5.81
CA LYS A 226 12.38 0.63 5.81
C LYS A 226 11.10 0.44 6.62
N ALA A 227 10.07 -0.14 5.98
CA ALA A 227 8.77 -0.39 6.62
C ALA A 227 8.15 -1.74 6.21
N ARG A 228 7.16 -2.18 6.98
CA ARG A 228 6.38 -3.41 6.75
C ARG A 228 4.87 -3.13 6.86
N SER A 229 4.07 -3.79 6.03
CA SER A 229 2.59 -3.74 6.09
C SER A 229 1.95 -4.98 5.47
N VAL A 230 0.64 -5.16 5.66
CA VAL A 230 -0.15 -6.23 5.03
C VAL A 230 -0.39 -5.95 3.55
N THR A 231 -0.61 -4.68 3.20
CA THR A 231 -0.83 -4.21 1.83
C THR A 231 0.45 -3.65 1.22
N LEU A 232 0.62 -3.83 -0.09
CA LEU A 232 1.81 -3.37 -0.84
C LEU A 232 1.91 -1.84 -0.79
N ARG A 233 0.83 -1.13 -1.15
CA ARG A 233 0.76 0.35 -1.07
C ARG A 233 0.98 0.87 0.36
N GLY A 234 0.45 0.18 1.38
CA GLY A 234 0.66 0.54 2.78
C GLY A 234 2.09 0.33 3.28
N ALA A 235 2.84 -0.62 2.70
CA ALA A 235 4.27 -0.78 2.97
C ALA A 235 5.08 0.35 2.31
N LEU A 236 4.76 0.70 1.07
CA LEU A 236 5.40 1.81 0.34
C LEU A 236 5.15 3.16 1.00
N LYS A 237 3.90 3.54 1.35
CA LYS A 237 3.61 4.82 2.02
C LYS A 237 4.34 4.92 3.38
N ARG A 238 4.31 3.87 4.21
CA ARG A 238 5.07 3.84 5.47
C ARG A 238 6.59 3.93 5.27
N ALA A 239 7.13 3.37 4.18
CA ALA A 239 8.55 3.47 3.86
C ALA A 239 8.92 4.88 3.36
N LYS A 240 8.09 5.49 2.49
CA LYS A 240 8.25 6.87 2.01
C LYS A 240 8.28 7.85 3.18
N ASN A 241 7.24 7.84 4.04
CA ASN A 241 7.18 8.71 5.22
C ASN A 241 8.39 8.52 6.15
N ARG A 242 8.90 7.29 6.33
CA ARG A 242 10.10 7.03 7.14
C ARG A 242 11.40 7.51 6.48
N ALA A 243 11.47 7.59 5.15
CA ALA A 243 12.65 8.14 4.47
C ALA A 243 12.78 9.65 4.74
N TYR A 244 11.68 10.40 4.69
CA TYR A 244 11.65 11.85 5.01
C TYR A 244 11.91 12.17 6.49
N LEU A 245 11.59 11.27 7.41
CA LEU A 245 11.96 11.40 8.84
C LEU A 245 13.43 11.03 9.12
N ASN A 246 14.13 10.46 8.13
CA ASN A 246 15.50 9.94 8.24
C ASN A 246 16.43 10.61 7.20
N LEU A 247 16.25 11.91 6.92
CA LEU A 247 17.12 12.65 5.99
C LEU A 247 18.52 12.87 6.59
N ILE A 248 19.54 12.82 5.74
CA ILE A 248 20.95 13.02 6.05
C ILE A 248 21.55 13.90 4.94
N SER A 249 22.35 14.89 5.32
CA SER A 249 23.13 15.74 4.42
C SER A 249 24.55 15.19 4.23
N PHE A 250 25.01 15.08 2.98
CA PHE A 250 26.35 14.59 2.63
C PHE A 250 27.17 15.70 1.95
N ASN A 251 28.42 15.87 2.39
CA ASN A 251 29.38 16.81 1.78
C ASN A 251 29.93 16.19 0.48
N LEU A 252 29.75 16.82 -0.67
CA LEU A 252 30.24 16.31 -1.97
C LEU A 252 31.34 17.22 -2.54
N LYS A 253 32.45 16.64 -3.03
CA LYS A 253 33.46 17.39 -3.80
C LYS A 253 32.79 17.92 -5.09
N GLU A 254 32.91 19.21 -5.35
CA GLU A 254 32.34 19.92 -6.52
C GLU A 254 30.81 19.75 -6.68
N ASN A 255 30.07 19.41 -5.63
CA ASN A 255 28.66 18.95 -5.73
C ASN A 255 28.47 17.78 -6.72
N ARG A 256 29.52 16.98 -6.94
CA ARG A 256 29.63 16.01 -8.05
C ARG A 256 30.13 14.63 -7.60
N THR A 257 31.10 14.57 -6.68
CA THR A 257 31.86 13.34 -6.35
C THR A 257 32.20 13.20 -4.85
N LEU A 258 33.01 12.17 -4.53
CA LEU A 258 33.54 11.91 -3.18
C LEU A 258 34.86 12.66 -2.97
N TRP A 259 35.21 12.97 -1.72
CA TRP A 259 36.47 13.66 -1.40
C TRP A 259 37.72 12.79 -1.55
N HIS A 260 37.61 11.52 -1.16
CA HIS A 260 38.70 10.54 -1.15
C HIS A 260 38.16 9.12 -1.43
N LEU A 261 39.07 8.14 -1.49
CA LEU A 261 38.70 6.74 -1.59
C LEU A 261 37.97 6.30 -0.32
N GLY A 262 36.85 5.61 -0.46
CA GLY A 262 36.05 5.08 0.65
C GLY A 262 36.06 3.55 0.66
N HIS A 263 36.34 2.96 1.82
CA HIS A 263 36.18 1.52 2.07
C HIS A 263 35.37 1.32 3.36
N VAL A 264 34.23 0.63 3.24
CA VAL A 264 33.38 0.28 4.39
C VAL A 264 32.92 -1.17 4.31
N ARG A 265 33.00 -1.87 5.44
CA ARG A 265 32.42 -3.20 5.65
C ARG A 265 31.18 -3.10 6.54
N GLU A 266 30.02 -3.36 5.96
CA GLU A 266 28.75 -3.44 6.69
C GLU A 266 28.28 -4.91 6.75
N TRP A 267 28.39 -5.51 7.94
CA TRP A 267 28.17 -6.94 8.19
C TRP A 267 29.08 -7.85 7.32
N HIS A 268 28.49 -8.54 6.34
CA HIS A 268 29.17 -9.40 5.37
C HIS A 268 29.01 -8.81 3.94
N THR A 269 29.20 -7.50 3.82
CA THR A 269 29.17 -6.76 2.56
C THR A 269 30.27 -5.70 2.63
N THR A 270 31.27 -5.79 1.76
CA THR A 270 32.32 -4.78 1.60
C THR A 270 31.98 -3.88 0.42
N ILE A 271 32.23 -2.58 0.58
CA ILE A 271 31.99 -1.56 -0.44
C ILE A 271 33.30 -0.78 -0.61
N PHE A 272 33.79 -0.75 -1.84
CA PHE A 272 34.92 0.08 -2.26
C PHE A 272 34.38 1.14 -3.22
N ALA A 273 34.53 2.41 -2.88
CA ALA A 273 34.13 3.53 -3.71
C ALA A 273 35.34 4.42 -4.01
N THR A 274 35.54 4.76 -5.29
CA THR A 274 36.63 5.62 -5.74
C THR A 274 36.07 6.86 -6.46
N PRO A 275 36.54 8.08 -6.10
CA PRO A 275 36.18 9.30 -6.83
C PRO A 275 36.74 9.25 -8.25
N LYS A 276 36.16 10.05 -9.14
CA LYS A 276 36.47 10.05 -10.58
C LYS A 276 36.41 11.47 -11.19
N PRO A 277 37.18 11.73 -12.26
CA PRO A 277 37.10 12.99 -13.00
C PRO A 277 35.70 13.16 -13.62
N GLU A 278 35.44 14.35 -14.16
CA GLU A 278 34.15 14.64 -14.82
C GLU A 278 33.96 13.80 -16.10
N GLY A 279 32.70 13.50 -16.42
CA GLY A 279 32.32 12.70 -17.59
C GLY A 279 32.43 11.18 -17.42
N TYR A 280 33.02 10.68 -16.33
CA TYR A 280 33.14 9.23 -16.08
C TYR A 280 31.78 8.56 -15.74
N GLY A 281 30.88 9.30 -15.09
CA GLY A 281 29.55 8.84 -14.70
C GLY A 281 29.52 7.80 -13.57
N LEU A 282 28.33 7.20 -13.37
CA LEU A 282 28.09 6.23 -12.30
C LEU A 282 28.34 4.78 -12.76
N VAL A 283 29.52 4.24 -12.44
CA VAL A 283 29.90 2.83 -12.67
C VAL A 283 29.85 2.06 -11.35
N CYS A 284 28.64 1.67 -10.93
CA CYS A 284 28.41 1.05 -9.63
C CYS A 284 27.18 0.12 -9.61
N HIS A 285 27.06 -0.69 -8.55
CA HIS A 285 25.90 -1.57 -8.37
C HIS A 285 24.57 -0.77 -8.41
N ARG A 286 23.54 -1.30 -9.11
CA ARG A 286 22.28 -0.58 -9.42
C ARG A 286 21.58 0.11 -8.25
N ALA A 287 21.72 -0.42 -7.03
CA ALA A 287 21.17 0.22 -5.82
C ALA A 287 21.95 1.47 -5.40
N ILE A 288 23.28 1.44 -5.54
CA ILE A 288 24.16 2.58 -5.33
C ILE A 288 23.91 3.60 -6.45
N LYS A 289 23.78 3.18 -7.71
CA LYS A 289 23.45 4.09 -8.84
C LYS A 289 22.15 4.88 -8.59
N THR A 290 21.13 4.25 -7.99
CA THR A 290 19.89 4.94 -7.58
C THR A 290 20.00 5.76 -6.29
N LEU A 291 20.97 5.49 -5.42
CA LEU A 291 21.29 6.36 -4.28
C LEU A 291 21.99 7.63 -4.76
N CYS A 292 23.06 7.47 -5.55
CA CYS A 292 23.83 8.58 -6.13
C CYS A 292 22.93 9.55 -6.90
N GLY A 293 22.03 9.04 -7.76
CA GLY A 293 21.06 9.88 -8.48
C GLY A 293 19.94 10.51 -7.64
N LEU A 294 19.82 10.20 -6.34
CA LEU A 294 18.98 10.92 -5.38
C LEU A 294 19.78 11.85 -4.45
N ILE A 295 21.09 11.60 -4.31
CA ILE A 295 22.04 12.41 -3.52
C ILE A 295 22.62 13.56 -4.37
N GLY A 296 22.78 13.38 -5.68
CA GLY A 296 23.44 14.35 -6.59
C GLY A 296 24.83 13.91 -7.09
N ILE A 297 25.37 12.79 -6.61
CA ILE A 297 26.65 12.25 -7.07
C ILE A 297 26.53 11.84 -8.56
N LYS A 298 27.36 12.46 -9.41
CA LYS A 298 27.36 12.24 -10.87
C LYS A 298 28.43 11.23 -11.31
N ASP A 299 29.64 11.31 -10.75
CA ASP A 299 30.80 10.51 -11.18
C ASP A 299 31.39 9.73 -10.01
N MET A 300 31.37 8.40 -10.12
CA MET A 300 31.92 7.50 -9.11
C MET A 300 32.02 6.08 -9.67
N HIS A 301 33.15 5.41 -9.38
CA HIS A 301 33.23 3.95 -9.50
C HIS A 301 33.02 3.30 -8.13
N ALA A 302 32.14 2.30 -8.02
CA ALA A 302 31.97 1.56 -6.76
C ALA A 302 31.69 0.06 -6.93
N LYS A 303 32.58 -0.75 -6.34
CA LYS A 303 32.52 -2.22 -6.31
C LYS A 303 31.90 -2.69 -4.99
N VAL A 304 31.07 -3.73 -5.05
CA VAL A 304 30.43 -4.36 -3.89
C VAL A 304 30.79 -5.84 -3.86
N GLU A 305 31.33 -6.30 -2.74
CA GLU A 305 31.81 -7.66 -2.54
C GLU A 305 31.14 -8.33 -1.32
N GLY A 306 31.26 -9.65 -1.23
CA GLY A 306 30.49 -10.47 -0.29
C GLY A 306 29.00 -10.55 -0.67
N ASN A 307 28.10 -10.22 0.27
CA ASN A 307 26.66 -10.43 0.11
C ASN A 307 25.96 -9.32 -0.70
N THR A 308 26.19 -9.29 -2.01
CA THR A 308 25.55 -8.37 -2.97
C THR A 308 24.02 -8.56 -3.09
N LYS A 309 23.44 -9.60 -2.46
CA LYS A 309 21.98 -9.86 -2.45
C LYS A 309 21.25 -9.09 -1.33
N ASN A 310 21.95 -8.54 -0.35
CA ASN A 310 21.35 -7.82 0.77
C ASN A 310 21.38 -6.30 0.57
N TYR A 311 20.35 -5.76 -0.09
CA TYR A 311 20.20 -4.31 -0.30
C TYR A 311 20.26 -3.48 0.99
N LEU A 312 19.95 -4.04 2.18
CA LEU A 312 20.02 -3.25 3.40
C LEU A 312 21.48 -2.99 3.85
N SER A 313 22.39 -3.96 3.79
CA SER A 313 23.81 -3.69 4.10
C SER A 313 24.45 -2.80 3.04
N ILE A 314 24.11 -2.99 1.76
CA ILE A 314 24.62 -2.12 0.68
C ILE A 314 24.23 -0.65 0.93
N VAL A 315 22.95 -0.39 1.23
CA VAL A 315 22.46 0.98 1.46
C VAL A 315 23.00 1.57 2.76
N ARG A 316 23.01 0.80 3.85
CA ARG A 316 23.51 1.27 5.16
C ARG A 316 25.03 1.51 5.13
N GLY A 317 25.78 0.60 4.52
CA GLY A 317 27.23 0.73 4.33
C GLY A 317 27.60 1.88 3.41
N PHE A 318 26.82 2.16 2.35
CA PHE A 318 27.07 3.31 1.47
C PHE A 318 26.74 4.64 2.16
N VAL A 319 25.62 4.75 2.88
CA VAL A 319 25.31 5.93 3.71
C VAL A 319 26.39 6.16 4.76
N ARG A 320 26.88 5.09 5.40
CA ARG A 320 27.99 5.15 6.34
C ARG A 320 29.28 5.64 5.67
N LEU A 321 29.63 5.10 4.51
CA LEU A 321 30.81 5.49 3.71
C LEU A 321 30.80 6.96 3.30
N LEU A 322 29.62 7.58 3.12
CA LEU A 322 29.49 9.02 2.86
C LEU A 322 29.56 9.86 4.14
N ASN A 323 29.05 9.35 5.28
CA ASN A 323 29.16 10.02 6.58
C ASN A 323 30.58 9.98 7.18
N GLU A 324 31.40 9.01 6.79
CA GLU A 324 32.78 8.85 7.26
C GLU A 324 33.81 9.60 6.39
N GLN A 325 33.37 10.49 5.49
CA GLN A 325 34.27 11.29 4.63
C GLN A 325 34.76 12.57 5.30
N GLU A 326 36.02 12.92 5.04
CA GLU A 326 36.63 14.19 5.42
C GLU A 326 36.69 15.13 4.20
N SER A 327 36.30 16.39 4.35
CA SER A 327 36.62 17.43 3.36
C SER A 327 38.10 17.84 3.44
N TYR A 328 38.64 18.46 2.38
CA TYR A 328 40.05 18.90 2.40
C TYR A 328 40.34 19.94 3.49
N GLU A 329 39.37 20.79 3.82
CA GLU A 329 39.45 21.67 4.99
C GLU A 329 39.53 20.88 6.30
N GLU A 330 38.69 19.85 6.49
CA GLU A 330 38.70 19.02 7.70
C GLU A 330 40.02 18.26 7.87
N VAL A 331 40.59 17.73 6.79
CA VAL A 331 41.92 17.10 6.80
C VAL A 331 43.00 18.13 7.14
N SER A 332 43.00 19.29 6.47
CA SER A 332 44.00 20.34 6.68
C SER A 332 44.00 20.88 8.12
N ASN A 333 42.82 21.21 8.65
CA ASN A 333 42.67 21.67 10.04
C ASN A 333 43.00 20.59 11.08
N ARG A 334 42.72 19.31 10.79
CA ARG A 334 43.09 18.18 11.67
C ARG A 334 44.60 17.93 11.74
N LEU A 335 45.33 18.26 10.67
CA LEU A 335 46.76 17.96 10.53
C LEU A 335 47.69 19.16 10.74
N GLY A 336 47.17 20.39 10.75
CA GLY A 336 48.00 21.61 10.81
C GLY A 336 48.78 21.88 9.52
N MET A 337 48.43 21.22 8.40
CA MET A 337 49.21 21.20 7.15
C MET A 337 48.37 21.53 5.93
N HIS A 338 48.99 22.09 4.89
CA HIS A 338 48.36 22.30 3.59
C HIS A 338 48.03 20.96 2.90
N VAL A 339 46.86 20.89 2.28
CA VAL A 339 46.50 19.77 1.38
C VAL A 339 46.87 20.18 -0.03
N VAL A 340 47.75 19.42 -0.68
CA VAL A 340 48.27 19.71 -2.03
C VAL A 340 47.86 18.59 -3.01
N GLU A 341 47.35 18.98 -4.17
CA GLU A 341 47.02 18.11 -5.30
C GLU A 341 48.14 18.17 -6.33
N PHE A 342 48.63 17.00 -6.74
CA PHE A 342 49.58 16.82 -7.83
C PHE A 342 48.85 16.04 -8.94
N SER A 343 48.40 16.72 -9.99
CA SER A 343 47.83 16.03 -11.17
C SER A 343 48.80 16.01 -12.33
N LYS A 344 48.74 14.92 -13.11
CA LYS A 344 49.44 14.80 -14.40
C LYS A 344 48.88 15.76 -15.45
N ASP A 345 47.63 16.20 -15.28
CA ASP A 345 46.97 17.15 -16.20
C ASP A 345 47.53 18.58 -16.07
N PHE A 346 48.36 18.83 -15.04
CA PHE A 346 49.01 20.11 -14.75
C PHE A 346 50.52 19.92 -14.52
N ASP A 347 51.16 19.02 -15.28
CA ASP A 347 52.61 18.72 -15.24
C ASP A 347 53.18 18.43 -13.84
N SER A 348 52.36 17.92 -12.92
CA SER A 348 52.69 17.72 -11.50
C SER A 348 53.05 19.01 -10.72
N VAL A 349 52.58 20.17 -11.17
CA VAL A 349 52.66 21.43 -10.42
C VAL A 349 51.83 21.32 -9.11
N PRO A 350 52.37 21.70 -7.94
CA PRO A 350 51.66 21.59 -6.66
C PRO A 350 50.51 22.59 -6.56
N ARG A 351 49.27 22.10 -6.53
CA ARG A 351 48.07 22.93 -6.31
C ARG A 351 47.59 22.81 -4.86
N ILE A 352 47.61 23.90 -4.10
CA ILE A 352 47.02 23.93 -2.76
C ILE A 352 45.49 23.85 -2.88
N LEU A 353 44.88 22.83 -2.26
CA LEU A 353 43.43 22.63 -2.18
C LEU A 353 42.81 23.16 -0.88
N ALA A 354 43.57 23.14 0.22
CA ALA A 354 43.14 23.65 1.52
C ALA A 354 44.33 24.09 2.37
N SER A 355 44.10 25.07 3.24
CA SER A 355 45.03 25.58 4.24
C SER A 355 44.44 25.49 5.65
N PRO A 356 45.27 25.27 6.69
CA PRO A 356 44.80 25.20 8.06
C PRO A 356 44.42 26.59 8.58
N ARG A 357 43.23 26.72 9.18
CA ARG A 357 42.71 28.00 9.71
C ARG A 357 43.50 28.54 10.89
N ALA A 358 44.23 27.67 11.60
CA ALA A 358 45.07 28.02 12.74
C ALA A 358 46.54 28.35 12.36
N GLY A 359 46.85 28.44 11.07
CA GLY A 359 48.24 28.49 10.58
C GLY A 359 48.88 27.10 10.45
N VAL A 360 50.08 27.06 9.89
CA VAL A 360 50.82 25.81 9.62
C VAL A 360 51.67 25.42 10.82
N THR A 361 51.54 24.18 11.28
CA THR A 361 52.44 23.62 12.29
C THR A 361 53.84 23.41 11.70
N GLN A 362 54.86 24.00 12.30
CA GLN A 362 56.26 23.88 11.84
C GLN A 362 56.86 22.49 12.07
N ASP A 363 56.21 21.64 12.87
CA ASP A 363 56.63 20.27 13.17
C ASP A 363 56.55 19.39 11.91
N CYS A 364 57.68 19.27 11.21
CA CYS A 364 57.86 18.35 10.09
C CYS A 364 57.61 16.89 10.55
N VAL A 365 56.40 16.38 10.31
CA VAL A 365 56.03 14.99 10.66
C VAL A 365 56.94 14.02 9.92
N SER A 366 57.89 13.42 10.64
CA SER A 366 58.89 12.50 10.09
C SER A 366 58.23 11.19 9.65
N TYR A 367 57.89 11.13 8.35
CA TYR A 367 57.17 10.02 7.75
C TYR A 367 58.02 8.74 7.74
N THR A 368 57.88 7.97 8.80
CA THR A 368 58.57 6.69 9.06
C THR A 368 57.74 5.49 8.58
N GLY A 369 56.87 5.72 7.58
CA GLY A 369 56.07 4.71 6.90
C GLY A 369 54.64 4.52 7.45
N LEU A 370 53.95 3.52 6.90
CA LEU A 370 52.51 3.26 7.10
C LEU A 370 52.04 3.07 8.56
N LYS A 371 52.96 2.88 9.52
CA LYS A 371 52.63 2.74 10.95
C LYS A 371 52.50 4.08 11.68
N THR A 372 53.19 5.12 11.21
CA THR A 372 53.20 6.46 11.83
C THR A 372 52.36 7.48 11.07
N ASP A 373 51.93 7.14 9.85
CA ASP A 373 51.06 7.91 8.97
C ASP A 373 49.83 8.53 9.69
N PRO A 374 49.71 9.87 9.78
CA PRO A 374 48.61 10.54 10.46
C PRO A 374 47.28 10.48 9.68
N LEU A 375 47.26 9.94 8.45
CA LEU A 375 46.03 9.60 7.71
C LEU A 375 45.48 8.22 8.11
N LEU A 376 46.32 7.31 8.63
CA LEU A 376 45.94 5.94 8.99
C LEU A 376 45.60 5.74 10.48
N ARG A 377 45.75 6.77 11.32
CA ARG A 377 45.34 6.73 12.74
C ARG A 377 43.83 6.45 12.83
N ALA A 378 43.48 5.32 13.44
CA ALA A 378 42.12 4.81 13.46
C ALA A 378 41.14 5.78 14.16
N ARG A 379 40.24 6.40 13.39
CA ARG A 379 39.13 7.19 13.93
C ARG A 379 38.17 6.26 14.71
N PRO A 380 37.74 6.60 15.94
CA PRO A 380 36.48 6.08 16.44
C PRO A 380 35.35 6.53 15.50
N PRO A 381 34.34 5.70 15.21
CA PRO A 381 33.24 6.12 14.35
C PRO A 381 32.52 7.34 14.96
N PRO A 382 32.08 8.31 14.15
CA PRO A 382 31.38 9.49 14.65
C PRO A 382 30.19 9.06 15.51
N SER A 383 30.08 9.62 16.71
CA SER A 383 29.02 9.25 17.65
C SER A 383 27.66 9.53 16.99
N PRO A 384 26.70 8.58 17.02
CA PRO A 384 25.44 8.76 16.34
C PRO A 384 24.70 9.97 16.95
N PRO A 385 24.17 10.89 16.14
CA PRO A 385 23.45 12.04 16.66
C PRO A 385 22.31 11.56 17.57
N LYS A 386 22.21 12.15 18.77
CA LYS A 386 21.29 11.73 19.85
C LYS A 386 19.84 12.10 19.52
N VAL A 387 19.27 11.51 18.47
CA VAL A 387 17.87 11.69 18.07
C VAL A 387 16.97 11.01 19.10
N GLY A 388 16.47 11.81 20.05
CA GLY A 388 15.48 11.37 21.04
C GLY A 388 14.24 10.75 20.37
N ASN A 389 13.75 9.64 20.93
CA ASN A 389 12.70 8.78 20.35
C ASN A 389 11.28 9.42 20.26
N ARG A 390 11.14 10.75 20.37
CA ARG A 390 9.83 11.44 20.48
C ARG A 390 9.67 12.71 19.63
N TYR A 391 10.54 12.98 18.65
CA TYR A 391 10.31 14.10 17.73
C TYR A 391 9.22 13.79 16.70
N ARG A 392 8.09 14.50 16.79
CA ARG A 392 7.34 14.88 15.59
C ARG A 392 8.12 16.01 14.94
N ILE A 393 8.89 15.68 13.92
CA ILE A 393 9.53 16.69 13.07
C ILE A 393 8.47 17.19 12.11
N ASP A 394 8.08 18.45 12.24
CA ASP A 394 7.21 19.10 11.27
C ASP A 394 8.01 19.34 9.99
N LEU A 395 7.74 18.52 8.99
CA LEU A 395 8.53 18.48 7.75
C LEU A 395 8.63 19.84 7.02
N PRO A 396 7.66 20.77 7.08
CA PRO A 396 7.82 22.12 6.52
C PRO A 396 8.86 22.99 7.24
N SER A 397 8.99 22.92 8.58
CA SER A 397 9.99 23.74 9.29
C SER A 397 11.40 23.18 9.10
N LEU A 398 11.54 21.85 8.99
CA LEU A 398 12.79 21.24 8.54
C LEU A 398 13.13 21.62 7.09
N HIS A 399 12.15 21.71 6.19
CA HIS A 399 12.36 22.18 4.81
C HIS A 399 12.89 23.62 4.78
N ALA A 400 12.23 24.53 5.50
CA ALA A 400 12.65 25.93 5.60
C ALA A 400 14.07 26.09 6.18
N PHE A 401 14.45 25.27 7.18
CA PHE A 401 15.81 25.23 7.71
C PHE A 401 16.86 24.79 6.66
N TRP A 402 16.56 23.82 5.81
CA TRP A 402 17.46 23.46 4.71
C TRP A 402 17.50 24.54 3.63
N GLU A 403 16.39 25.24 3.35
CA GLU A 403 16.33 26.37 2.41
C GLU A 403 17.06 27.62 2.91
N THR A 404 17.22 27.84 4.22
CA THR A 404 18.12 28.88 4.74
C THR A 404 19.58 28.46 4.65
N GLN A 405 19.91 27.19 4.94
CA GLN A 405 21.26 26.64 4.72
C GLN A 405 21.69 26.65 3.25
N GLU A 406 20.78 26.55 2.29
CA GLU A 406 21.10 26.71 0.85
C GLU A 406 21.46 28.16 0.46
N ARG A 407 21.12 29.17 1.27
CA ARG A 407 21.52 30.59 1.03
C ARG A 407 22.84 30.93 1.72
N GLU A 408 23.12 30.32 2.86
CA GLU A 408 24.27 30.63 3.73
C GLU A 408 25.53 29.83 3.38
N HIS A 409 25.89 29.80 2.09
CA HIS A 409 27.14 29.19 1.60
C HIS A 409 28.37 30.03 2.02
N GLY A 410 28.75 29.96 3.30
CA GLY A 410 29.94 30.63 3.83
C GLY A 410 30.44 30.06 5.17
N VAL A 411 29.60 30.06 6.21
CA VAL A 411 30.01 29.64 7.57
C VAL A 411 28.99 28.67 8.17
N ARG A 412 29.43 27.44 8.45
CA ARG A 412 28.64 26.44 9.17
C ARG A 412 28.59 26.77 10.66
N SER A 413 27.49 27.38 11.11
CA SER A 413 27.19 27.48 12.53
C SER A 413 26.91 26.09 13.14
N PRO A 414 27.45 25.76 14.33
CA PRO A 414 27.04 24.56 15.03
C PRO A 414 25.57 24.69 15.46
N LEU A 415 24.81 23.59 15.38
CA LEU A 415 23.39 23.59 15.71
C LEU A 415 23.14 23.97 17.18
N LEU A 416 22.83 25.24 17.42
CA LEU A 416 22.06 25.66 18.59
C LEU A 416 20.65 25.09 18.44
N ILE A 417 20.46 23.87 18.94
CA ILE A 417 19.14 23.29 19.14
C ILE A 417 18.50 24.05 20.30
N THR A 418 17.89 25.19 19.98
CA THR A 418 16.92 25.85 20.85
C THR A 418 15.79 24.85 21.07
N ASN A 419 15.78 24.20 22.24
CA ASN A 419 14.83 23.15 22.55
C ASN A 419 13.39 23.70 22.37
N PRO A 420 12.61 23.27 21.36
CA PRO A 420 11.23 23.69 21.24
C PRO A 420 10.51 23.21 22.49
N HIS A 421 9.78 24.11 23.15
CA HIS A 421 9.32 23.96 24.54
C HIS A 421 8.96 22.52 24.89
N TYR A 422 9.65 21.99 25.91
CA TYR A 422 9.16 20.80 26.60
C TYR A 422 7.71 21.10 27.01
N ARG A 423 6.76 20.28 26.54
CA ARG A 423 5.52 20.12 27.31
C ARG A 423 5.97 19.63 28.67
N SER A 424 5.74 20.44 29.69
CA SER A 424 5.86 20.02 31.08
C SER A 424 5.12 18.69 31.24
N PRO A 425 5.65 17.76 32.06
CA PRO A 425 4.81 16.68 32.55
C PRO A 425 3.50 17.31 33.07
N LYS A 426 2.34 16.70 32.77
CA LYS A 426 1.17 17.03 33.58
C LYS A 426 1.59 16.85 35.04
N PRO A 427 1.30 17.79 35.96
CA PRO A 427 1.48 17.51 37.36
C PRO A 427 0.75 16.21 37.68
N LYS A 428 1.32 15.41 38.58
CA LYS A 428 0.52 14.37 39.23
C LYS A 428 -0.58 15.12 39.99
N PRO A 429 -1.81 14.56 40.10
CA PRO A 429 -2.75 15.10 41.08
C PRO A 429 -2.06 15.06 42.45
N ASP A 430 -2.22 16.13 43.21
CA ASP A 430 -1.60 16.28 44.51
C ASP A 430 -2.13 15.22 45.48
N PRO A 431 -1.32 14.72 46.43
CA PRO A 431 -1.67 13.58 47.28
C PRO A 431 -2.80 13.89 48.27
N GLU A 432 -3.23 15.15 48.37
CA GLU A 432 -4.26 15.69 49.26
C GLU A 432 -5.56 16.04 48.48
N PHE A 433 -5.69 15.60 47.22
CA PHE A 433 -6.94 15.77 46.45
C PHE A 433 -7.98 14.73 46.88
N ASP A 434 -8.70 15.00 47.97
CA ASP A 434 -9.87 14.22 48.38
C ASP A 434 -11.13 14.65 47.60
N PRO A 435 -11.87 13.73 46.93
CA PRO A 435 -12.99 14.10 46.03
C PRO A 435 -14.27 14.60 46.70
N ILE A 436 -14.24 14.98 47.99
CA ILE A 436 -15.43 15.26 48.81
C ILE A 436 -15.66 16.77 48.97
N ASP A 437 -14.59 17.56 49.09
CA ASP A 437 -14.65 19.01 49.37
C ASP A 437 -15.11 19.88 48.18
N HIS A 438 -15.49 19.25 47.06
CA HIS A 438 -16.12 19.89 45.90
C HIS A 438 -17.60 19.53 45.74
N LEU A 439 -18.24 18.94 46.75
CA LEU A 439 -19.69 18.86 46.86
C LEU A 439 -20.25 20.11 47.56
N VAL A 440 -20.44 21.16 46.77
CA VAL A 440 -21.35 22.28 47.06
C VAL A 440 -22.46 22.22 46.00
N ASP A 441 -23.70 22.49 46.40
CA ASP A 441 -24.88 21.98 45.69
C ASP A 441 -25.17 22.71 44.36
N GLU A 442 -24.80 22.08 43.23
CA GLU A 442 -25.17 22.50 41.86
C GLU A 442 -26.66 22.21 41.52
N GLU A 443 -27.59 22.47 42.44
CA GLU A 443 -29.03 22.29 42.17
C GLU A 443 -29.63 23.48 41.39
N ASP A 444 -29.10 24.70 41.56
CA ASP A 444 -29.66 25.92 40.95
C ASP A 444 -29.28 26.12 39.44
N GLU A 445 -28.10 25.69 38.98
CA GLU A 445 -27.69 25.90 37.58
C GLU A 445 -28.50 25.02 36.58
N ALA A 446 -29.08 23.91 37.04
CA ALA A 446 -29.81 22.98 36.20
C ALA A 446 -31.19 23.52 35.76
N GLU A 447 -31.86 24.33 36.58
CA GLU A 447 -33.22 24.80 36.28
C GLU A 447 -33.24 25.97 35.28
N GLU A 448 -32.24 26.88 35.33
CA GLU A 448 -32.09 27.96 34.35
C GLU A 448 -31.89 27.41 32.91
N GLU A 449 -31.15 26.31 32.74
CA GLU A 449 -30.90 25.75 31.41
C GLU A 449 -32.19 25.12 30.83
N VAL A 450 -33.01 24.48 31.66
CA VAL A 450 -34.29 23.87 31.23
C VAL A 450 -35.32 24.93 30.82
N GLN A 451 -35.45 26.05 31.56
CA GLN A 451 -36.35 27.13 31.16
C GLN A 451 -35.89 27.78 29.84
N ARG A 452 -34.60 28.10 29.71
CA ARG A 452 -34.04 28.67 28.46
C ARG A 452 -34.14 27.74 27.25
N LEU A 453 -34.19 26.43 27.46
CA LEU A 453 -34.45 25.44 26.39
C LEU A 453 -35.93 25.37 25.99
N LEU A 454 -36.85 25.57 26.92
CA LEU A 454 -38.29 25.64 26.63
C LEU A 454 -38.67 26.95 25.94
N GLU A 455 -38.12 28.08 26.38
CA GLU A 455 -38.33 29.41 25.75
C GLU A 455 -37.76 29.49 24.33
N ARG A 456 -36.74 28.68 23.99
CA ARG A 456 -36.20 28.58 22.62
C ARG A 456 -37.08 27.78 21.66
N GLY A 457 -38.09 27.07 22.14
CA GLY A 457 -39.17 26.55 21.30
C GLY A 457 -38.80 25.46 20.28
N GLU A 458 -37.63 24.80 20.40
CA GLU A 458 -37.09 23.85 19.40
C GLU A 458 -37.92 22.55 19.23
N ARG A 459 -39.09 22.69 18.59
CA ARG A 459 -39.80 21.66 17.83
C ARG A 459 -39.97 22.13 16.38
N ASP A 460 -38.87 22.60 15.80
CA ASP A 460 -38.85 23.32 14.52
C ASP A 460 -39.38 22.49 13.34
N LEU A 461 -40.63 22.77 12.97
CA LEU A 461 -41.16 22.44 11.64
C LEU A 461 -40.36 23.18 10.54
N ASP A 462 -39.82 24.37 10.84
CA ASP A 462 -39.00 25.15 9.90
C ASP A 462 -37.64 24.50 9.59
N ALA A 463 -37.06 23.71 10.51
CA ALA A 463 -35.87 22.91 10.22
C ALA A 463 -36.14 21.84 9.15
N ILE A 464 -37.37 21.31 9.08
CA ILE A 464 -37.79 20.33 8.08
C ILE A 464 -38.00 21.02 6.72
N ILE A 465 -38.59 22.22 6.73
CA ILE A 465 -38.88 23.04 5.54
C ILE A 465 -37.56 23.56 4.90
N THR A 466 -36.67 24.15 5.70
CA THR A 466 -35.40 24.73 5.23
C THR A 466 -34.43 23.70 4.66
N LEU A 467 -34.34 22.50 5.28
CA LEU A 467 -33.43 21.43 4.83
C LEU A 467 -33.95 20.60 3.64
N ARG A 468 -35.18 20.86 3.14
CA ARG A 468 -35.83 20.11 2.05
C ARG A 468 -35.74 18.57 2.22
N GLY A 469 -35.83 18.09 3.46
CA GLY A 469 -35.77 16.66 3.80
C GLY A 469 -34.36 16.02 3.88
N LEU A 470 -33.27 16.80 3.91
CA LEU A 470 -31.90 16.27 4.07
C LEU A 470 -31.41 16.33 5.53
N VAL A 471 -31.21 15.16 6.15
CA VAL A 471 -30.72 15.03 7.53
C VAL A 471 -29.19 15.16 7.60
N PRO A 472 -28.61 15.99 8.50
CA PRO A 472 -27.16 16.12 8.67
C PRO A 472 -26.52 14.83 9.22
N ASN A 473 -25.48 14.34 8.56
CA ASN A 473 -24.84 13.07 8.88
C ASN A 473 -23.82 13.19 10.02
N ILE A 474 -24.32 13.27 11.26
CA ILE A 474 -23.51 13.33 12.48
C ILE A 474 -22.74 12.01 12.66
N LYS A 475 -21.44 12.04 12.37
CA LYS A 475 -20.54 10.90 12.59
C LYS A 475 -20.32 10.71 14.09
N LYS A 476 -21.01 9.73 14.68
CA LYS A 476 -20.80 9.30 16.07
C LYS A 476 -19.31 9.03 16.34
N ASN A 477 -18.79 9.56 17.44
CA ASN A 477 -17.42 9.31 17.89
C ASN A 477 -17.16 7.79 18.02
N PRO A 478 -15.98 7.29 17.60
CA PRO A 478 -15.67 5.87 17.69
C PRO A 478 -15.59 5.45 19.15
N LEU A 479 -16.39 4.44 19.54
CA LEU A 479 -16.44 3.94 20.91
C LEU A 479 -15.05 3.52 21.42
N PRO A 480 -14.74 3.77 22.71
CA PRO A 480 -13.50 3.32 23.34
C PRO A 480 -13.19 1.84 23.09
N THR A 481 -11.92 1.53 22.83
CA THR A 481 -11.51 0.23 22.29
C THR A 481 -11.84 -0.97 23.19
N TYR A 482 -11.96 -0.79 24.51
CA TYR A 482 -12.38 -1.86 25.42
C TYR A 482 -13.85 -2.29 25.21
N LEU A 483 -14.75 -1.37 24.84
CA LEU A 483 -16.14 -1.67 24.48
C LEU A 483 -16.23 -2.45 23.16
N SER A 484 -15.25 -2.27 22.26
CA SER A 484 -15.14 -3.04 21.01
C SER A 484 -14.58 -4.46 21.17
N SER A 485 -14.27 -4.89 22.40
CA SER A 485 -13.72 -6.22 22.65
C SER A 485 -14.74 -7.33 22.37
N ALA A 486 -14.27 -8.46 21.83
CA ALA A 486 -15.15 -9.54 21.37
C ALA A 486 -16.05 -10.12 22.46
N GLY A 487 -15.60 -10.13 23.72
CA GLY A 487 -16.41 -10.57 24.88
C GLY A 487 -17.55 -9.60 25.22
N VAL A 488 -17.30 -8.29 25.16
CA VAL A 488 -18.33 -7.25 25.39
C VAL A 488 -19.35 -7.28 24.26
N LEU A 489 -18.91 -7.36 23.00
CA LEU A 489 -19.79 -7.46 21.85
C LEU A 489 -20.66 -8.73 21.87
N LYS A 490 -20.14 -9.88 22.33
CA LYS A 490 -20.92 -11.12 22.50
C LYS A 490 -22.04 -10.92 23.53
N ARG A 491 -21.72 -10.41 24.73
CA ARG A 491 -22.70 -10.13 25.80
C ARG A 491 -23.74 -9.10 25.37
N ALA A 492 -23.35 -8.08 24.61
CA ALA A 492 -24.28 -7.07 24.07
C ALA A 492 -25.27 -7.69 23.07
N ALA A 493 -24.79 -8.54 22.15
CA ALA A 493 -25.65 -9.26 21.20
C ALA A 493 -26.58 -10.26 21.90
N GLU A 494 -26.13 -10.90 22.98
CA GLU A 494 -26.95 -11.79 23.82
C GLU A 494 -28.07 -11.03 24.54
N ARG A 495 -27.76 -9.92 25.21
CA ARG A 495 -28.76 -9.03 25.83
C ARG A 495 -29.78 -8.51 24.82
N HIS A 496 -29.34 -8.17 23.60
CA HIS A 496 -30.24 -7.68 22.55
C HIS A 496 -31.16 -8.79 22.01
N ARG A 497 -30.70 -10.05 21.95
CA ARG A 497 -31.58 -11.20 21.62
C ARG A 497 -32.67 -11.40 22.67
N TYR A 498 -32.33 -11.37 23.95
CA TYR A 498 -33.31 -11.53 25.02
C TYR A 498 -34.37 -10.41 25.01
N ARG A 499 -33.97 -9.14 24.87
CA ARG A 499 -34.92 -8.01 24.74
C ARG A 499 -35.88 -8.20 23.55
N ASN A 500 -35.39 -8.64 22.39
CA ASN A 500 -36.26 -8.89 21.24
C ASN A 500 -37.22 -10.08 21.46
N GLN A 501 -36.82 -11.09 22.24
CA GLN A 501 -37.71 -12.19 22.62
C GLN A 501 -38.79 -11.76 23.62
N GLU A 502 -38.46 -10.88 24.58
CA GLU A 502 -39.45 -10.29 25.48
C GLU A 502 -40.42 -9.36 24.75
N ALA A 503 -39.95 -8.54 23.81
CA ALA A 503 -40.80 -7.68 22.98
C ALA A 503 -41.80 -8.54 22.18
N ALA A 504 -41.31 -9.53 21.43
CA ALA A 504 -42.17 -10.46 20.68
C ALA A 504 -43.11 -11.29 21.58
N ARG A 505 -42.79 -11.50 22.86
CA ARG A 505 -43.69 -12.13 23.83
C ARG A 505 -44.77 -11.16 24.32
N ARG A 506 -44.44 -9.89 24.55
CA ARG A 506 -45.41 -8.83 24.90
C ARG A 506 -46.37 -8.57 23.74
N GLU A 507 -45.86 -8.48 22.51
CA GLU A 507 -46.68 -8.34 21.28
C GLU A 507 -47.71 -9.48 21.17
N ARG A 508 -47.27 -10.74 21.30
CA ARG A 508 -48.19 -11.90 21.27
C ARG A 508 -49.23 -11.89 22.38
N LEU A 509 -48.86 -11.45 23.59
CA LEU A 509 -49.80 -11.32 24.72
C LEU A 509 -50.77 -10.15 24.54
N ALA A 510 -50.39 -9.11 23.79
CA ALA A 510 -51.28 -8.03 23.41
C ALA A 510 -52.26 -8.46 22.31
N CYS A 511 -51.78 -9.18 21.27
CA CYS A 511 -52.65 -9.76 20.24
C CYS A 511 -53.67 -10.73 20.84
N ALA A 512 -53.24 -11.71 21.65
CA ALA A 512 -54.16 -12.66 22.28
C ALA A 512 -55.26 -11.94 23.11
N LYS A 513 -54.90 -10.89 23.86
CA LYS A 513 -55.86 -10.08 24.61
C LYS A 513 -56.80 -9.20 23.76
N LEU A 514 -56.51 -9.03 22.47
CA LEU A 514 -57.38 -8.38 21.50
C LEU A 514 -58.20 -9.40 20.69
N ASP A 515 -57.74 -10.66 20.61
CA ASP A 515 -58.50 -11.80 20.08
C ASP A 515 -59.50 -12.34 21.14
N ASP A 516 -59.27 -12.07 22.43
CA ASP A 516 -60.15 -12.38 23.58
C ASP A 516 -61.25 -11.30 23.84
N GLN A 517 -61.36 -10.26 22.99
CA GLN A 517 -62.26 -9.09 23.16
C GLN A 517 -63.32 -8.94 22.06
#